data_AF-A0A660Z0I2-F1
#
_entry.id   AF-A0A660Z0I2-F1
#
_cell.length_a   1.000
_cell.length_b   1.000
_cell.length_c   1.000
_cell.angle_alpha   90.00
_cell.angle_beta   90.00
_cell.angle_gamma   90.00
#
_symmetry.space_group_name_H-M   'P 1'
#
loop_
_entity.id
_entity.type
_entity.pdbx_description
1 polymer ?
#
loop_
_entity_poly.entity_id
_entity_poly.type
_entity_poly.pdbx_seq_one_letter_code
_entity_poly.pdbx_strand_id
1 'polypeptide(L)'
;MHITKIFSFLVSTTYLIFLFSVIVPAQTNEDCLICHDDDEFTMEKNGREISINVVEQHYNNSSHSTLKCTSCHVKFDAEEIPHSNNLQPKACSDCHTKALVKHLFHPLLLKVSATEKGNDVNCVGCHGYHYVSDPNDAGGKWSREYLAASCGKCHEEESAKYLTSGHNAAFRTGIKGAPNCLHCHKNPVAKFDLP
;
A
#
# COMPACT_ATOMS: atom_id res chain seq x y z
N MET A 1 -35.64 79.57 -5.55
CA MET A 1 -34.36 78.87 -5.81
C MET A 1 -33.92 78.27 -4.48
N HIS A 2 -33.40 77.03 -4.47
CA HIS A 2 -33.20 76.07 -3.34
C HIS A 2 -34.46 75.19 -3.10
N ILE A 3 -34.58 73.95 -3.65
CA ILE A 3 -33.84 72.69 -3.39
C ILE A 3 -34.06 72.29 -1.91
N THR A 4 -34.78 71.21 -1.53
CA THR A 4 -34.46 69.77 -1.69
C THR A 4 -35.74 68.91 -1.47
N LYS A 5 -36.00 67.93 -2.34
CA LYS A 5 -36.95 66.83 -2.09
C LYS A 5 -36.20 65.67 -1.42
N ILE A 6 -36.76 65.13 -0.34
CA ILE A 6 -36.27 63.95 0.37
C ILE A 6 -36.69 62.71 -0.43
N PHE A 7 -35.73 62.00 -1.04
CA PHE A 7 -35.94 60.66 -1.57
C PHE A 7 -35.65 59.65 -0.46
N SER A 8 -36.70 59.00 0.04
CA SER A 8 -36.57 57.83 0.90
C SER A 8 -36.15 56.64 0.04
N PHE A 9 -34.95 56.12 0.30
CA PHE A 9 -34.37 54.97 -0.37
C PHE A 9 -34.97 53.70 0.26
N LEU A 10 -36.01 53.15 -0.35
CA LEU A 10 -36.53 51.84 0.02
C LEU A 10 -35.59 50.77 -0.53
N VAL A 11 -34.81 50.19 0.38
CA VAL A 11 -33.88 49.08 0.17
C VAL A 11 -34.65 47.89 -0.38
N SER A 12 -34.56 47.65 -1.69
CA SER A 12 -35.00 46.40 -2.30
C SER A 12 -33.98 45.33 -1.93
N THR A 13 -34.35 44.49 -0.96
CA THR A 13 -33.62 43.30 -0.53
C THR A 13 -33.43 42.35 -1.70
N THR A 14 -32.27 42.44 -2.35
CA THR A 14 -31.73 41.39 -3.21
C THR A 14 -31.45 40.18 -2.33
N TYR A 15 -32.40 39.24 -2.34
CA TYR A 15 -32.25 37.93 -1.73
C TYR A 15 -31.24 37.13 -2.58
N LEU A 16 -29.95 37.35 -2.31
CA LEU A 16 -28.87 36.56 -2.88
C LEU A 16 -28.91 35.20 -2.19
N ILE A 17 -29.65 34.26 -2.79
CA ILE A 17 -29.59 32.85 -2.42
C ILE A 17 -28.16 32.40 -2.71
N PHE A 18 -27.32 32.42 -1.68
CA PHE A 18 -26.06 31.72 -1.68
C PHE A 18 -26.40 30.23 -1.83
N LEU A 19 -26.34 29.75 -3.07
CA LEU A 19 -26.08 28.35 -3.35
C LEU A 19 -24.69 28.05 -2.80
N PHE A 20 -24.61 27.81 -1.50
CA PHE A 20 -23.51 27.07 -0.92
C PHE A 20 -23.62 25.68 -1.52
N SER A 21 -22.97 25.47 -2.68
CA SER A 21 -22.57 24.15 -3.09
C SER A 21 -21.78 23.60 -1.93
N VAL A 22 -22.37 22.63 -1.22
CA VAL A 22 -21.68 21.87 -0.19
C VAL A 22 -20.55 21.19 -0.93
N ILE A 23 -19.35 21.76 -0.82
CA ILE A 23 -18.12 21.08 -1.21
C ILE A 23 -18.05 19.91 -0.25
N VAL A 24 -18.43 18.71 -0.72
CA VAL A 24 -18.24 17.47 0.02
C VAL A 24 -16.75 17.42 0.37
N PRO A 25 -16.33 17.51 1.65
CA PRO A 25 -14.93 17.44 1.99
C PRO A 25 -14.27 16.23 1.32
N ALA A 26 -13.11 16.50 0.75
CA ALA A 26 -12.28 15.48 0.16
C ALA A 26 -11.93 14.48 1.25
N GLN A 27 -12.46 13.26 1.15
CA GLN A 27 -12.16 12.13 2.05
C GLN A 27 -10.67 12.12 2.39
N THR A 28 -10.36 12.31 3.68
CA THR A 28 -9.00 12.28 4.20
C THR A 28 -8.69 10.89 4.75
N ASN A 29 -7.44 10.65 5.16
CA ASN A 29 -7.11 9.35 5.78
C ASN A 29 -7.73 9.24 7.17
N GLU A 30 -7.81 10.37 7.87
CA GLU A 30 -8.43 10.49 9.19
C GLU A 30 -9.89 10.02 9.15
N ASP A 31 -10.65 10.38 8.12
CA ASP A 31 -12.05 9.93 7.95
C ASP A 31 -12.16 8.39 7.90
N CYS A 32 -11.19 7.73 7.27
CA CYS A 32 -11.14 6.28 7.18
C CYS A 32 -10.73 5.66 8.54
N LEU A 33 -9.73 6.27 9.18
CA LEU A 33 -9.11 5.76 10.40
C LEU A 33 -10.00 5.91 11.65
N ILE A 34 -11.04 6.75 11.62
CA ILE A 34 -12.06 6.82 12.68
C ILE A 34 -12.62 5.42 13.03
N CYS A 35 -12.79 4.56 12.02
CA CYS A 35 -13.23 3.18 12.23
C CYS A 35 -12.12 2.16 11.95
N HIS A 36 -11.20 2.46 11.03
CA HIS A 36 -10.19 1.48 10.63
C HIS A 36 -8.95 1.43 11.53
N ASP A 37 -8.74 2.34 12.50
CA ASP A 37 -7.64 2.25 13.47
C ASP A 37 -7.97 1.39 14.70
N ASP A 38 -9.19 0.87 14.79
CA ASP A 38 -9.68 0.07 15.91
C ASP A 38 -9.57 -1.45 15.61
N ASP A 39 -9.10 -2.22 16.59
CA ASP A 39 -8.79 -3.64 16.47
C ASP A 39 -10.01 -4.57 16.66
N GLU A 40 -11.13 -4.03 17.14
CA GLU A 40 -12.40 -4.74 17.26
C GLU A 40 -13.13 -4.90 15.93
N PHE A 41 -12.81 -4.07 14.92
CA PHE A 41 -13.49 -4.15 13.63
C PHE A 41 -12.96 -5.30 12.77
N THR A 42 -13.90 -6.16 12.39
CA THR A 42 -13.66 -7.31 11.51
C THR A 42 -14.68 -7.37 10.38
N MET A 43 -14.39 -8.16 9.35
CA MET A 43 -15.33 -8.50 8.29
C MET A 43 -15.25 -10.00 7.98
N GLU A 44 -16.35 -10.58 7.49
CA GLU A 44 -16.32 -11.92 6.93
C GLU A 44 -15.78 -11.88 5.50
N LYS A 45 -14.77 -12.72 5.20
CA LYS A 45 -14.26 -12.92 3.84
C LYS A 45 -13.97 -14.40 3.62
N ASN A 46 -14.70 -15.02 2.70
CA ASN A 46 -14.61 -16.44 2.38
C ASN A 46 -14.84 -17.35 3.61
N GLY A 47 -15.86 -17.08 4.42
CA GLY A 47 -16.19 -17.89 5.60
C GLY A 47 -15.20 -17.74 6.76
N ARG A 48 -14.34 -16.72 6.74
CA ARG A 48 -13.40 -16.41 7.81
C ARG A 48 -13.57 -14.97 8.24
N GLU A 49 -13.58 -14.76 9.54
CA GLU A 49 -13.47 -13.44 10.11
C GLU A 49 -12.03 -12.93 9.94
N ILE A 50 -11.89 -11.72 9.42
CA ILE A 50 -10.61 -11.03 9.24
C ILE A 50 -10.70 -9.64 9.84
N SER A 51 -9.63 -9.21 10.52
CA SER A 51 -9.54 -7.82 10.98
C SER A 51 -9.44 -6.86 9.79
N ILE A 52 -10.10 -5.72 9.90
CA ILE A 52 -9.98 -4.59 8.96
C ILE A 52 -9.13 -3.45 9.52
N ASN A 53 -8.42 -3.72 10.61
CA ASN A 53 -7.59 -2.75 11.31
C ASN A 53 -6.37 -2.31 10.48
N VAL A 54 -6.12 -1.01 10.55
CA VAL A 54 -4.99 -0.27 10.00
C VAL A 54 -4.53 0.71 11.07
N VAL A 55 -3.50 0.31 11.82
CA VAL A 55 -2.86 1.15 12.85
C VAL A 55 -2.27 2.40 12.21
N GLU A 56 -2.83 3.56 12.53
CA GLU A 56 -2.44 4.86 11.94
C GLU A 56 -0.94 5.10 12.08
N GLN A 57 -0.39 4.88 13.27
CA GLN A 57 1.03 5.08 13.54
C GLN A 57 1.92 4.24 12.62
N HIS A 58 1.53 3.00 12.34
CA HIS A 58 2.28 2.12 11.46
C HIS A 58 2.12 2.52 9.99
N TYR A 59 0.93 2.95 9.58
CA TYR A 59 0.69 3.46 8.23
C TYR A 59 1.52 4.73 7.96
N ASN A 60 1.58 5.65 8.92
CA ASN A 60 2.33 6.90 8.83
C ASN A 60 3.85 6.68 8.71
N ASN A 61 4.36 5.53 9.16
CA ASN A 61 5.75 5.12 8.98
C ASN A 61 6.02 4.36 7.67
N SER A 62 4.98 4.10 6.87
CA SER A 62 5.12 3.41 5.58
C SER A 62 5.66 4.34 4.49
N SER A 63 6.21 3.75 3.42
CA SER A 63 6.61 4.51 2.23
C SER A 63 5.44 5.17 1.49
N HIS A 64 4.21 4.82 1.84
CA HIS A 64 2.98 5.35 1.23
C HIS A 64 2.19 6.27 2.16
N SER A 65 2.77 6.73 3.28
CA SER A 65 2.09 7.57 4.27
C SER A 65 1.49 8.87 3.72
N THR A 66 1.97 9.35 2.57
CA THR A 66 1.46 10.55 1.90
C THR A 66 0.31 10.27 0.93
N LEU A 67 0.01 9.00 0.65
CA LEU A 67 -1.10 8.62 -0.21
C LEU A 67 -2.41 8.64 0.58
N LYS A 68 -3.50 8.88 -0.14
CA LYS A 68 -4.84 8.70 0.43
C LYS A 68 -5.24 7.23 0.42
N CYS A 69 -6.02 6.76 1.40
CA CYS A 69 -6.58 5.41 1.42
C CYS A 69 -7.26 5.05 0.08
N THR A 70 -8.03 5.99 -0.47
CA THR A 70 -8.74 5.87 -1.76
C THR A 70 -7.84 5.86 -3.00
N SER A 71 -6.55 6.17 -2.85
CA SER A 71 -5.57 6.00 -3.94
C SER A 71 -5.29 4.52 -4.24
N CYS A 72 -5.43 3.67 -3.21
CA CYS A 72 -5.27 2.23 -3.34
C CYS A 72 -6.61 1.49 -3.24
N HIS A 73 -7.55 1.96 -2.44
CA HIS A 73 -8.89 1.39 -2.35
C HIS A 73 -9.83 2.11 -3.31
N VAL A 74 -9.80 1.69 -4.57
CA VAL A 74 -10.62 2.28 -5.63
C VAL A 74 -12.06 1.79 -5.53
N LYS A 75 -13.00 2.59 -6.05
CA LYS A 75 -14.46 2.36 -5.95
C LYS A 75 -15.00 2.34 -4.50
N PHE A 76 -14.31 3.04 -3.60
CA PHE A 76 -14.87 3.39 -2.31
C PHE A 76 -16.16 4.20 -2.48
N ASP A 77 -17.20 3.82 -1.74
CA ASP A 77 -18.48 4.50 -1.65
C ASP A 77 -18.74 4.85 -0.18
N ALA A 78 -18.85 6.15 0.12
CA ALA A 78 -19.05 6.62 1.49
C ALA A 78 -20.50 6.44 1.98
N GLU A 79 -21.45 6.22 1.07
CA GLU A 79 -22.87 6.06 1.40
C GLU A 79 -23.22 4.60 1.76
N GLU A 80 -22.31 3.65 1.50
CA GLU A 80 -22.48 2.23 1.76
C GLU A 80 -21.66 1.82 3.00
N ILE A 81 -22.27 1.60 4.17
CA ILE A 81 -21.55 1.11 5.36
C ILE A 81 -22.17 -0.21 5.84
N PRO A 82 -21.41 -1.33 5.91
CA PRO A 82 -19.98 -1.48 5.56
C PRO A 82 -19.67 -1.35 4.06
N HIS A 83 -18.65 -0.57 3.69
CA HIS A 83 -18.27 -0.25 2.29
C HIS A 83 -17.40 -1.34 1.63
N SER A 84 -17.62 -2.61 1.97
CA SER A 84 -16.76 -3.71 1.49
C SER A 84 -17.15 -4.27 0.13
N ASN A 85 -18.38 -4.06 -0.33
CA ASN A 85 -18.93 -4.77 -1.49
C ASN A 85 -18.31 -4.33 -2.81
N ASN A 86 -18.04 -3.03 -2.96
CA ASN A 86 -17.53 -2.45 -4.20
C ASN A 86 -16.04 -2.09 -4.15
N LEU A 87 -15.42 -2.22 -2.97
CA LEU A 87 -14.03 -1.83 -2.74
C LEU A 87 -13.06 -2.72 -3.55
N GLN A 88 -12.17 -2.10 -4.31
CA GLN A 88 -11.18 -2.80 -5.12
C GLN A 88 -9.77 -2.30 -4.82
N PRO A 89 -8.78 -3.20 -4.68
CA PRO A 89 -7.40 -2.78 -4.55
C PRO A 89 -6.84 -2.29 -5.89
N LYS A 90 -5.99 -1.26 -5.82
CA LYS A 90 -5.16 -0.78 -6.93
C LYS A 90 -3.99 -1.73 -7.13
N ALA A 91 -3.69 -2.06 -8.39
CA ALA A 91 -2.51 -2.88 -8.68
C ALA A 91 -1.24 -2.08 -8.43
N CYS A 92 -0.27 -2.67 -7.72
CA CYS A 92 1.02 -2.00 -7.44
C CYS A 92 1.74 -1.61 -8.73
N SER A 93 1.61 -2.42 -9.78
CA SER A 93 2.21 -2.21 -11.10
C SER A 93 1.66 -0.99 -11.85
N ASP A 94 0.47 -0.50 -11.49
CA ASP A 94 -0.09 0.71 -12.10
C ASP A 94 0.75 1.96 -11.77
N CYS A 95 1.44 1.96 -10.63
CA CYS A 95 2.36 3.04 -10.23
C CYS A 95 3.82 2.60 -10.31
N HIS A 96 4.15 1.38 -9.87
CA HIS A 96 5.51 0.84 -9.89
C HIS A 96 5.82 0.09 -11.18
N THR A 97 5.65 0.76 -12.33
CA THR A 97 5.75 0.16 -13.68
C THR A 97 7.10 -0.50 -13.98
N LYS A 98 8.17 -0.09 -13.28
CA LYS A 98 9.53 -0.65 -13.43
C LYS A 98 9.84 -1.77 -12.43
N ALA A 99 8.90 -2.14 -11.56
CA ALA A 99 9.16 -3.18 -10.56
C ALA A 99 9.36 -4.56 -11.20
N LEU A 100 8.60 -4.89 -12.25
CA LEU A 100 8.64 -6.22 -12.88
C LEU A 100 10.03 -6.58 -13.42
N VAL A 101 10.71 -5.64 -14.10
CA VAL A 101 12.06 -5.88 -14.63
C VAL A 101 13.13 -6.05 -13.55
N LYS A 102 12.83 -5.63 -12.30
CA LYS A 102 13.70 -5.86 -11.14
C LYS A 102 13.43 -7.19 -10.44
N HIS A 103 12.34 -7.88 -10.79
CA HIS A 103 11.89 -9.11 -10.14
C HIS A 103 11.84 -10.30 -11.11
N LEU A 104 12.73 -10.33 -12.11
CA LEU A 104 12.80 -11.42 -13.08
C LEU A 104 13.09 -12.79 -12.44
N PHE A 105 13.63 -12.82 -11.22
CA PHE A 105 13.78 -14.03 -10.43
C PHE A 105 12.46 -14.71 -10.03
N HIS A 106 11.32 -13.99 -10.10
CA HIS A 106 9.97 -14.51 -9.88
C HIS A 106 9.05 -14.12 -11.06
N PRO A 107 9.09 -14.84 -12.18
CA PRO A 107 8.47 -14.43 -13.44
C PRO A 107 6.94 -14.51 -13.40
N LEU A 108 6.38 -15.27 -12.46
CA LEU A 108 4.95 -15.33 -12.20
C LEU A 108 4.37 -13.98 -11.73
N LEU A 109 5.19 -13.03 -11.23
CA LEU A 109 4.76 -11.64 -10.95
C LEU A 109 4.20 -10.94 -12.20
N LEU A 110 4.57 -11.37 -13.40
CA LEU A 110 4.03 -10.84 -14.66
C LEU A 110 2.53 -11.12 -14.83
N LYS A 111 2.00 -12.11 -14.11
CA LYS A 111 0.59 -12.53 -14.18
C LYS A 111 -0.24 -12.01 -13.01
N VAL A 112 0.40 -11.39 -12.01
CA VAL A 112 -0.30 -10.97 -10.81
C VAL A 112 -1.11 -9.70 -11.06
N SER A 113 -2.43 -9.83 -10.86
CA SER A 113 -3.38 -8.73 -10.74
C SER A 113 -3.51 -8.28 -9.28
N ALA A 114 -4.22 -7.17 -9.04
CA ALA A 114 -4.46 -6.66 -7.68
C ALA A 114 -5.24 -7.64 -6.77
N THR A 115 -5.85 -8.69 -7.34
CA THR A 115 -6.81 -9.57 -6.66
C THR A 115 -6.35 -11.04 -6.54
N GLU A 116 -5.21 -11.43 -7.11
CA GLU A 116 -4.76 -12.83 -7.09
C GLU A 116 -4.41 -13.31 -5.67
N LYS A 117 -4.97 -14.46 -5.28
CA LYS A 117 -4.69 -15.13 -4.00
C LYS A 117 -3.78 -16.33 -4.21
N GLY A 118 -2.66 -16.36 -3.49
CA GLY A 118 -1.69 -17.45 -3.43
C GLY A 118 -0.36 -16.94 -2.86
N ASN A 119 0.42 -17.80 -2.21
CA ASN A 119 1.80 -17.47 -1.80
C ASN A 119 2.75 -17.38 -3.00
N ASP A 120 2.27 -17.72 -4.20
CA ASP A 120 3.09 -17.74 -5.41
C ASP A 120 3.03 -16.38 -6.11
N VAL A 121 3.86 -15.51 -5.52
CA VAL A 121 4.50 -14.28 -6.04
C VAL A 121 3.59 -13.14 -6.50
N ASN A 122 2.82 -12.59 -5.56
CA ASN A 122 2.29 -11.22 -5.66
C ASN A 122 3.17 -10.21 -4.88
N CYS A 123 2.96 -8.91 -5.11
CA CYS A 123 3.78 -7.86 -4.47
C CYS A 123 3.64 -7.84 -2.93
N VAL A 124 2.43 -8.12 -2.42
CA VAL A 124 2.12 -8.00 -0.99
C VAL A 124 2.63 -9.16 -0.16
N GLY A 125 2.81 -10.36 -0.73
CA GLY A 125 3.35 -11.52 -0.03
C GLY A 125 4.78 -11.27 0.49
N CYS A 126 5.55 -10.50 -0.26
CA CYS A 126 6.91 -10.09 0.11
C CYS A 126 6.91 -8.76 0.87
N HIS A 127 6.35 -7.70 0.27
CA HIS A 127 6.50 -6.34 0.79
C HIS A 127 5.52 -6.01 1.93
N GLY A 128 4.39 -6.69 2.00
CA GLY A 128 3.25 -6.31 2.84
C GLY A 128 2.29 -5.37 2.11
N TYR A 129 1.34 -4.81 2.84
CA TYR A 129 0.25 -3.98 2.31
C TYR A 129 0.22 -2.58 2.96
N HIS A 130 -0.53 -2.36 4.05
CA HIS A 130 -0.70 -1.02 4.65
C HIS A 130 0.57 -0.49 5.33
N TYR A 131 1.54 -1.34 5.61
CA TYR A 131 2.82 -0.97 6.27
C TYR A 131 4.03 -1.31 5.40
N VAL A 132 3.94 -1.06 4.09
CA VAL A 132 5.07 -1.26 3.17
C VAL A 132 6.19 -0.29 3.53
N SER A 133 7.37 -0.83 3.82
CA SER A 133 8.58 -0.09 4.17
C SER A 133 9.51 0.10 2.95
N ASP A 134 10.46 1.03 3.05
CA ASP A 134 11.46 1.19 2.00
C ASP A 134 12.37 -0.05 1.99
N PRO A 135 12.69 -0.63 0.84
CA PRO A 135 13.61 -1.76 0.77
C PRO A 135 15.04 -1.44 1.25
N ASN A 136 15.40 -0.17 1.37
CA ASN A 136 16.68 0.30 1.86
C ASN A 136 16.67 0.65 3.36
N ASP A 137 15.52 0.54 4.04
CA ASP A 137 15.43 0.83 5.47
C ASP A 137 16.35 -0.09 6.28
N ALA A 138 17.16 0.53 7.15
CA ALA A 138 18.01 -0.20 8.06
C ALA A 138 17.15 -1.05 9.01
N GLY A 139 17.47 -2.34 9.14
CA GLY A 139 16.68 -3.28 9.93
C GLY A 139 15.33 -3.68 9.32
N GLY A 140 15.00 -3.21 8.10
CA GLY A 140 13.81 -3.65 7.36
C GLY A 140 13.92 -5.09 6.83
N LYS A 141 12.82 -5.63 6.30
CA LYS A 141 12.75 -7.02 5.78
C LYS A 141 13.84 -7.34 4.76
N TRP A 142 14.25 -6.34 3.98
CA TRP A 142 15.23 -6.49 2.89
C TRP A 142 16.63 -6.00 3.26
N SER A 143 16.83 -5.60 4.53
CA SER A 143 18.14 -5.21 5.04
C SER A 143 19.10 -6.39 5.05
N ARG A 144 20.40 -6.10 5.21
CA ARG A 144 21.46 -7.12 5.24
C ARG A 144 21.20 -8.19 6.31
N GLU A 145 20.64 -7.79 7.44
CA GLU A 145 20.38 -8.64 8.60
C GLU A 145 19.25 -9.64 8.33
N TYR A 146 18.23 -9.23 7.57
CA TYR A 146 16.98 -9.99 7.41
C TYR A 146 16.75 -10.55 6.01
N LEU A 147 17.53 -10.14 5.01
CA LEU A 147 17.36 -10.55 3.60
C LEU A 147 17.21 -12.06 3.44
N ALA A 148 18.14 -12.84 4.01
CA ALA A 148 18.11 -14.30 3.91
C ALA A 148 16.86 -14.90 4.57
N ALA A 149 16.48 -14.39 5.75
CA ALA A 149 15.28 -14.84 6.46
C ALA A 149 14.00 -14.49 5.68
N SER A 150 13.95 -13.34 5.02
CA SER A 150 12.81 -12.92 4.20
C SER A 150 12.60 -13.82 2.99
N CYS A 151 13.67 -14.22 2.29
CA CYS A 151 13.59 -15.25 1.25
C CYS A 151 13.21 -16.62 1.83
N GLY A 152 13.69 -16.92 3.04
CA GLY A 152 13.46 -18.17 3.77
C GLY A 152 12.01 -18.43 4.17
N LYS A 153 11.12 -17.44 4.11
CA LYS A 153 9.67 -17.64 4.33
C LYS A 153 9.05 -18.65 3.35
N CYS A 154 9.62 -18.75 2.15
CA CYS A 154 9.23 -19.74 1.15
C CYS A 154 10.42 -20.64 0.75
N HIS A 155 11.64 -20.09 0.70
CA HIS A 155 12.87 -20.84 0.38
C HIS A 155 13.60 -21.28 1.64
N GLU A 156 12.91 -22.01 2.52
CA GLU A 156 13.39 -22.33 3.87
C GLU A 156 14.72 -23.09 3.87
N GLU A 157 14.79 -24.20 3.11
CA GLU A 157 16.02 -25.01 3.03
C GLU A 157 17.21 -24.22 2.49
N GLU A 158 16.98 -23.38 1.49
CA GLU A 158 18.02 -22.63 0.80
C GLU A 158 18.53 -21.49 1.68
N SER A 159 17.63 -20.85 2.41
CA SER A 159 17.96 -19.88 3.43
C SER A 159 18.78 -20.53 4.54
N ALA A 160 18.37 -21.69 5.05
CA ALA A 160 19.11 -22.42 6.08
C ALA A 160 20.54 -22.76 5.63
N LYS A 161 20.71 -23.29 4.40
CA LYS A 161 22.02 -23.56 3.81
C LYS A 161 22.84 -22.27 3.68
N TYR A 162 22.27 -21.19 3.13
CA TYR A 162 22.96 -19.92 2.97
C TYR A 162 23.40 -19.33 4.32
N LEU A 163 22.54 -19.34 5.34
CA LEU A 163 22.81 -18.75 6.65
C LEU A 163 24.06 -19.35 7.32
N THR A 164 24.32 -20.64 7.10
CA THR A 164 25.51 -21.37 7.59
C THR A 164 26.76 -21.24 6.71
N SER A 165 26.65 -20.57 5.56
CA SER A 165 27.74 -20.49 4.57
C SER A 165 28.72 -19.36 4.84
N GLY A 166 29.94 -19.49 4.29
CA GLY A 166 30.92 -18.41 4.24
C GLY A 166 30.44 -17.18 3.46
N HIS A 167 29.50 -17.34 2.51
CA HIS A 167 28.89 -16.23 1.79
C HIS A 167 28.08 -15.33 2.72
N ASN A 168 27.22 -15.92 3.56
CA ASN A 168 26.45 -15.16 4.53
C ASN A 168 27.36 -14.52 5.59
N ALA A 169 28.39 -15.23 6.05
CA ALA A 169 29.37 -14.66 6.97
C ALA A 169 30.02 -13.39 6.39
N ALA A 170 30.52 -13.46 5.14
CA ALA A 170 31.11 -12.33 4.44
C ALA A 170 30.10 -11.20 4.17
N PHE A 171 28.86 -11.55 3.78
CA PHE A 171 27.80 -10.58 3.51
C PHE A 171 27.40 -9.81 4.77
N ARG A 172 27.23 -10.50 5.90
CA ARG A 172 26.86 -9.89 7.18
C ARG A 172 27.92 -8.95 7.72
N THR A 173 29.21 -9.26 7.53
CA THR A 173 30.31 -8.37 7.93
C THR A 173 30.55 -7.22 6.95
N GLY A 174 29.74 -7.10 5.89
CA GLY A 174 29.81 -5.99 4.94
C GLY A 174 31.00 -6.05 3.98
N ILE A 175 31.56 -7.24 3.75
CA ILE A 175 32.63 -7.41 2.75
C ILE A 175 32.06 -7.00 1.39
N LYS A 176 32.73 -6.04 0.75
CA LYS A 176 32.31 -5.51 -0.56
C LYS A 176 32.29 -6.64 -1.59
N GLY A 177 31.15 -6.81 -2.25
CA GLY A 177 30.97 -7.86 -3.28
C GLY A 177 30.64 -9.25 -2.73
N ALA A 178 30.48 -9.42 -1.41
CA ALA A 178 30.00 -10.67 -0.87
C ALA A 178 28.62 -11.03 -1.46
N PRO A 179 28.44 -12.26 -1.98
CA PRO A 179 27.21 -12.65 -2.63
C PRO A 179 26.08 -12.78 -1.62
N ASN A 180 24.88 -12.39 -2.04
CA ASN A 180 23.63 -12.67 -1.37
C ASN A 180 22.66 -13.31 -2.37
N CYS A 181 21.44 -13.60 -1.94
CA CYS A 181 20.40 -14.22 -2.77
C CYS A 181 20.26 -13.51 -4.12
N LEU A 182 20.10 -12.17 -4.12
CA LEU A 182 19.86 -11.37 -5.33
C LEU A 182 21.12 -11.03 -6.13
N HIS A 183 22.31 -11.20 -5.58
CA HIS A 183 23.56 -11.07 -6.35
C HIS A 183 23.67 -12.19 -7.38
N CYS A 184 23.27 -13.41 -7.01
CA CYS A 184 23.30 -14.59 -7.88
C CYS A 184 21.96 -14.87 -8.55
N HIS A 185 20.84 -14.74 -7.83
CA HIS A 185 19.49 -15.03 -8.32
C HIS A 185 18.80 -13.78 -8.83
N LYS A 186 19.31 -13.22 -9.93
CA LYS A 186 18.62 -12.15 -10.68
C LYS A 186 17.58 -12.67 -11.67
N ASN A 187 17.61 -13.98 -11.93
CA ASN A 187 16.75 -14.73 -12.83
C ASN A 187 16.28 -16.01 -12.13
N PRO A 188 15.23 -16.68 -12.65
CA PRO A 188 14.71 -17.90 -12.05
C PRO A 188 15.76 -19.00 -12.08
N VAL A 189 15.83 -19.78 -11.00
CA VAL A 189 16.80 -20.89 -10.87
C VAL A 189 16.16 -22.22 -11.24
N ALA A 190 14.90 -22.41 -10.84
CA ALA A 190 14.12 -23.56 -11.23
C ALA A 190 13.61 -23.36 -12.66
N LYS A 191 13.58 -24.45 -13.44
CA LYS A 191 12.83 -24.47 -14.69
C LYS A 191 11.36 -24.23 -14.36
N PHE A 192 10.79 -23.20 -14.97
CA PHE A 192 9.37 -22.92 -14.90
C PHE A 192 8.83 -23.00 -16.32
N ASP A 193 7.95 -23.95 -16.57
CA ASP A 193 7.23 -24.02 -17.84
C ASP A 193 6.15 -22.94 -17.81
N LEU A 194 6.31 -21.91 -18.64
CA LEU A 194 5.22 -20.99 -18.93
C LEU A 194 4.12 -21.81 -19.62
N PRO A 195 2.87 -21.82 -19.12
CA PRO A 195 1.75 -22.37 -19.89
C PRO A 195 1.57 -21.59 -21.19
#